data_AF-A0AAN7DAX7-F1
#
_entry.id   AF-A0AAN7DAX7-F1
#
_cell.length_a   1.000
_cell.length_b   1.000
_cell.length_c   1.000
_cell.angle_alpha   90.00
_cell.angle_beta   90.00
_cell.angle_gamma   90.00
#
_symmetry.space_group_name_H-M   'P 1'
#
loop_
_entity.id
_entity.type
_entity.pdbx_description
1 polymer ?
#
loop_
_entity_poly.entity_id
_entity_poly.type
_entity_poly.pdbx_seq_one_letter_code
_entity_poly.pdbx_strand_id
1 'polypeptide(L)'
;MLINHSILRVGLSSALKRSFYSTQAAAVRLVPDLVCPEETEKHVVSKHLVDNFDRHHNYLRISLTERCNLRCTYCMPEEGVPLTPNDQLLNTEEILRLARLFVSQGVTKIRLTGGEPTVRPDIIELVQHLGQLKQHGLQSLAMTSNGIALKRKLPALVEGGLDTLNVSLDTLDPHLFQIMTRRKGFDKVTGAIDEAVRLGMPHVKINTVVMRGINDQEVLNFAAYTKGNPVNVRFIEYMPFDGNKWNRDKLVPYRELMDRIESMYGILTKLGDGTNDTTKHYQVPGYQGKIGFITSMTEHFCGTCNRLRITADGNIKVCLFGNAEVSLRDMMRQGKTDEQLLEIIGAAVKKKKKQHAGMFELASRKNRPMILIGG
;
A
#
# COMPACT_ATOMS: atom_id res chain seq x y z
N MET A 1 51.94 -19.18 -53.85
CA MET A 1 51.71 -20.55 -54.39
C MET A 1 50.41 -21.06 -53.79
N LEU A 2 49.30 -21.35 -54.46
CA LEU A 2 48.77 -21.25 -55.82
C LEU A 2 47.24 -21.18 -55.57
N ILE A 3 46.57 -20.07 -55.89
CA ILE A 3 45.69 -19.87 -57.07
C ILE A 3 44.23 -20.40 -56.96
N ASN A 4 43.29 -19.44 -57.07
CA ASN A 4 41.95 -19.42 -57.69
C ASN A 4 40.80 -20.36 -57.21
N HIS A 5 39.51 -19.98 -57.27
CA HIS A 5 38.82 -19.12 -58.24
C HIS A 5 37.65 -18.31 -57.63
N SER A 6 37.55 -17.07 -58.10
CA SER A 6 36.36 -16.20 -58.12
C SER A 6 35.23 -16.81 -58.96
N ILE A 7 33.97 -16.40 -58.73
CA ILE A 7 32.99 -16.02 -59.78
C ILE A 7 31.81 -15.29 -59.12
N LEU A 8 31.56 -14.08 -59.62
CA LEU A 8 30.32 -13.30 -59.44
C LEU A 8 29.14 -14.00 -60.14
N ARG A 9 27.92 -13.88 -59.60
CA ARG A 9 26.73 -13.73 -60.44
C ARG A 9 25.64 -12.89 -59.78
N VAL A 10 25.21 -11.91 -60.58
CA VAL A 10 24.14 -10.92 -60.44
C VAL A 10 22.76 -11.60 -60.49
N GLY A 11 21.74 -11.05 -59.83
CA GLY A 11 20.35 -11.43 -60.08
C GLY A 11 19.31 -10.73 -59.20
N LEU A 12 18.45 -9.92 -59.84
CA LEU A 12 17.38 -9.09 -59.29
C LEU A 12 16.22 -9.85 -58.63
N SER A 13 15.59 -9.17 -57.66
CA SER A 13 14.14 -8.99 -57.44
C SER A 13 13.18 -10.20 -57.47
N SER A 14 12.47 -10.44 -56.36
CA SER A 14 11.00 -10.50 -56.38
C SER A 14 10.40 -10.52 -54.97
N ALA A 15 9.36 -9.71 -54.80
CA ALA A 15 8.48 -9.60 -53.67
C ALA A 15 7.69 -10.90 -53.32
N LEU A 16 7.05 -10.83 -52.14
CA LEU A 16 5.80 -11.49 -51.70
C LEU A 16 5.86 -12.91 -51.11
N LYS A 17 5.66 -12.97 -49.78
CA LYS A 17 4.54 -13.62 -49.03
C LYS A 17 4.86 -13.54 -47.51
N ARG A 18 4.25 -12.68 -46.67
CA ARG A 18 2.92 -12.78 -46.01
C ARG A 18 2.62 -14.23 -45.57
N SER A 19 2.19 -14.58 -44.35
CA SER A 19 1.49 -13.94 -43.22
C SER A 19 1.39 -15.05 -42.15
N PHE A 20 1.35 -14.84 -40.83
CA PHE A 20 0.16 -14.51 -40.04
C PHE A 20 0.58 -14.64 -38.56
N TYR A 21 0.37 -13.62 -37.73
CA TYR A 21 -0.25 -13.76 -36.41
C TYR A 21 -0.81 -12.39 -36.04
N SER A 22 -2.10 -12.26 -36.26
CA SER A 22 -2.96 -11.17 -35.82
C SER A 22 -3.35 -11.45 -34.37
N THR A 23 -3.02 -10.53 -33.47
CA THR A 23 -3.78 -10.31 -32.23
C THR A 23 -3.97 -8.82 -32.10
N GLN A 24 -5.21 -8.38 -32.25
CA GLN A 24 -5.66 -7.00 -32.06
C GLN A 24 -5.29 -6.53 -30.66
N ALA A 25 -4.31 -5.63 -30.57
CA ALA A 25 -4.18 -4.76 -29.42
C ALA A 25 -5.29 -3.71 -29.54
N ALA A 26 -6.26 -3.74 -28.63
CA ALA A 26 -7.24 -2.67 -28.51
C ALA A 26 -6.50 -1.40 -28.11
N ALA A 27 -6.37 -0.46 -29.04
CA ALA A 27 -5.83 0.86 -28.76
C ALA A 27 -6.77 1.58 -27.77
N VAL A 28 -6.32 1.73 -26.53
CA VAL A 28 -6.96 2.61 -25.56
C VAL A 28 -6.82 4.03 -26.11
N ARG A 29 -7.96 4.64 -26.48
CA ARG A 29 -8.00 6.03 -26.94
C ARG A 29 -7.57 6.94 -25.79
N LEU A 30 -6.53 7.73 -25.99
CA LEU A 30 -6.26 8.93 -25.19
C LEU A 30 -7.50 9.85 -25.29
N VAL A 31 -8.09 10.16 -24.14
CA VAL A 31 -9.29 11.02 -23.96
C VAL A 31 -8.78 12.43 -23.59
N PRO A 32 -9.41 13.54 -24.05
CA PRO A 32 -8.73 14.80 -24.26
C PRO A 32 -8.35 15.56 -22.98
N ASP A 33 -7.38 16.46 -23.16
CA ASP A 33 -6.73 17.28 -22.15
C ASP A 33 -7.71 17.97 -21.19
N LEU A 34 -7.56 17.65 -19.90
CA LEU A 34 -8.10 18.46 -18.82
C LEU A 34 -7.27 19.75 -18.73
N VAL A 35 -7.95 20.89 -18.81
CA VAL A 35 -7.36 22.22 -18.66
C VAL A 35 -6.62 22.29 -17.32
N CYS A 36 -5.30 22.52 -17.39
CA CYS A 36 -4.46 22.78 -16.23
C CYS A 36 -4.81 24.14 -15.62
N PRO A 37 -5.06 24.24 -14.30
CA PRO A 37 -4.99 25.51 -13.60
C PRO A 37 -3.55 26.03 -13.65
N GLU A 38 -3.39 27.33 -13.91
CA GLU A 38 -2.10 28.02 -13.99
C GLU A 38 -1.25 27.81 -12.73
N GLU A 39 0.07 27.72 -12.95
CA GLU A 39 1.10 27.59 -11.91
C GLU A 39 1.00 28.75 -10.92
N THR A 40 0.48 28.52 -9.71
CA THR A 40 0.84 29.18 -8.42
C THR A 40 -0.12 28.90 -7.26
N GLU A 41 -1.21 28.15 -7.44
CA GLU A 41 -2.04 27.76 -6.29
C GLU A 41 -1.40 26.57 -5.56
N LYS A 42 -1.04 26.77 -4.28
CA LYS A 42 -0.76 25.67 -3.34
C LYS A 42 -1.78 24.56 -3.60
N HIS A 43 -1.34 23.30 -3.69
CA HIS A 43 -2.25 22.18 -3.95
C HIS A 43 -3.29 22.07 -2.81
N VAL A 44 -4.43 22.76 -2.97
CA VAL A 44 -5.46 22.89 -1.94
C VAL A 44 -6.37 21.68 -2.02
N VAL A 45 -6.56 21.01 -0.88
CA VAL A 45 -7.53 19.92 -0.77
C VAL A 45 -8.94 20.50 -0.93
N SER A 46 -9.69 20.00 -1.91
CA SER A 46 -11.03 20.52 -2.21
C SER A 46 -12.04 20.25 -1.09
N LYS A 47 -13.13 21.02 -1.06
CA LYS A 47 -14.23 20.87 -0.08
C LYS A 47 -14.83 19.45 -0.01
N HIS A 48 -14.70 18.66 -1.08
CA HIS A 48 -15.21 17.28 -1.13
C HIS A 48 -14.36 16.32 -0.28
N LEU A 49 -13.12 16.70 0.03
CA LEU A 49 -12.17 15.90 0.80
C LEU A 49 -11.89 16.49 2.18
N VAL A 50 -12.73 17.41 2.66
CA VAL A 50 -12.70 17.97 4.01
C VAL A 50 -13.91 17.46 4.79
N ASP A 51 -13.68 16.95 6.00
CA ASP A 51 -14.75 16.47 6.86
C ASP A 51 -15.27 17.52 7.86
N ASN A 52 -16.26 17.14 8.67
CA ASN A 52 -16.88 18.03 9.66
C ASN A 52 -15.96 18.41 10.84
N PHE A 53 -14.72 17.94 10.86
CA PHE A 53 -13.70 18.24 11.87
C PHE A 53 -12.50 18.98 11.28
N ASP A 54 -12.65 19.54 10.07
CA ASP A 54 -11.62 20.30 9.35
C ASP A 54 -10.37 19.47 9.04
N ARG A 55 -10.53 18.14 8.91
CA ARG A 55 -9.43 17.26 8.48
C ARG A 55 -9.39 17.21 6.97
N HIS A 56 -8.28 17.68 6.40
CA HIS A 56 -8.02 17.61 4.96
C HIS A 56 -7.52 16.22 4.56
N HIS A 57 -8.22 15.53 3.68
CA HIS A 57 -7.88 14.17 3.27
C HIS A 57 -7.09 14.12 1.96
N ASN A 58 -5.76 14.20 2.08
CA ASN A 58 -4.82 14.13 0.94
C ASN A 58 -4.13 12.76 0.77
N TYR A 59 -4.57 11.71 1.49
CA TYR A 59 -3.96 10.39 1.44
C TYR A 59 -4.99 9.30 1.10
N LEU A 60 -4.90 8.79 -0.13
CA LEU A 60 -5.73 7.70 -0.63
C LEU A 60 -5.02 6.34 -0.50
N ARG A 61 -5.74 5.33 -0.03
CA ARG A 61 -5.33 3.92 -0.16
C ARG A 61 -6.25 3.20 -1.13
N ILE A 62 -5.69 2.42 -2.04
CA ILE A 62 -6.43 1.64 -3.02
C ILE A 62 -6.04 0.17 -2.84
N SER A 63 -7.01 -0.64 -2.41
CA SER A 63 -6.87 -2.10 -2.41
C SER A 63 -7.09 -2.60 -3.84
N LEU A 64 -6.08 -3.28 -4.39
CA LEU A 64 -6.07 -3.66 -5.80
C LEU A 64 -6.64 -5.05 -6.07
N THR A 65 -6.74 -5.87 -5.03
CA THR A 65 -7.17 -7.26 -5.08
C THR A 65 -7.44 -7.77 -3.67
N GLU A 66 -8.32 -8.74 -3.53
CA GLU A 66 -8.55 -9.45 -2.27
C GLU A 66 -7.69 -10.72 -2.17
N ARG A 67 -6.98 -11.09 -3.24
CA ARG A 67 -6.12 -12.29 -3.26
C ARG A 67 -4.82 -12.02 -2.52
N CYS A 68 -4.39 -12.99 -1.71
CA CYS A 68 -3.10 -12.97 -1.04
C CYS A 68 -2.43 -14.34 -1.13
N ASN A 69 -1.11 -14.34 -1.30
CA ASN A 69 -0.26 -15.54 -1.31
C ASN A 69 0.21 -15.97 0.09
N LEU A 70 -0.21 -15.27 1.16
CA LEU A 70 -0.06 -15.65 2.57
C LEU A 70 -1.41 -15.89 3.25
N ARG A 71 -1.40 -16.44 4.47
CA ARG A 71 -2.59 -16.67 5.33
C ARG A 71 -2.30 -16.24 6.77
N CYS A 72 -1.90 -14.98 6.95
CA CYS A 72 -1.43 -14.47 8.25
C CYS A 72 -2.48 -14.56 9.36
N THR A 73 -2.08 -15.05 10.54
CA THR A 73 -2.96 -15.35 11.68
C THR A 73 -3.72 -14.13 12.21
N TYR A 74 -3.14 -12.93 12.11
CA TYR A 74 -3.76 -11.67 12.54
C TYR A 74 -4.64 -11.00 11.46
N CYS A 75 -4.65 -11.53 10.24
CA CYS A 75 -5.29 -10.90 9.07
C CYS A 75 -6.54 -11.65 8.61
N MET A 76 -6.49 -12.99 8.57
CA MET A 76 -7.58 -13.83 8.08
C MET A 76 -7.55 -15.26 8.69
N PRO A 77 -8.70 -15.98 8.65
CA PRO A 77 -8.75 -17.41 8.99
C PRO A 77 -7.84 -18.28 8.10
N GLU A 78 -7.59 -19.51 8.52
CA GLU A 78 -6.68 -20.42 7.80
C GLU A 78 -7.23 -20.85 6.44
N GLU A 79 -8.51 -21.17 6.44
CA GLU A 79 -9.36 -21.47 5.30
C GLU A 79 -9.51 -20.27 4.33
N GLY A 80 -9.10 -19.07 4.75
CA GLY A 80 -9.25 -17.83 4.00
C GLY A 80 -10.61 -17.18 4.21
N VAL A 81 -11.01 -16.35 3.26
CA VAL A 81 -12.31 -15.66 3.25
C VAL A 81 -12.95 -15.80 1.88
N PRO A 82 -14.29 -15.76 1.78
CA PRO A 82 -14.97 -15.65 0.49
C PRO A 82 -14.47 -14.41 -0.26
N LEU A 83 -14.08 -14.60 -1.52
CA LEU A 83 -13.56 -13.53 -2.37
C LEU A 83 -14.63 -13.05 -3.33
N THR A 84 -14.62 -11.75 -3.59
CA THR A 84 -15.45 -11.11 -4.60
C THR A 84 -15.09 -11.64 -6.00
N PRO A 85 -16.09 -11.99 -6.84
CA PRO A 85 -15.87 -12.38 -8.23
C PRO A 85 -15.07 -11.33 -9.02
N ASN A 86 -14.25 -11.78 -9.98
CA ASN A 86 -13.34 -10.87 -10.70
C ASN A 86 -14.06 -9.74 -11.46
N ASP A 87 -15.23 -10.03 -12.04
CA ASP A 87 -16.07 -9.05 -12.73
C ASP A 87 -16.65 -7.99 -11.77
N GLN A 88 -16.69 -8.28 -10.48
CA GLN A 88 -17.08 -7.36 -9.41
C GLN A 88 -15.86 -6.65 -8.78
N LEU A 89 -14.63 -6.88 -9.21
CA LEU A 89 -13.51 -6.07 -8.76
C LEU A 89 -13.35 -4.81 -9.61
N LEU A 90 -12.71 -3.78 -9.06
CA LEU A 90 -12.28 -2.62 -9.84
C LEU A 90 -11.27 -3.05 -10.91
N ASN A 91 -11.57 -2.74 -12.17
CA ASN A 91 -10.64 -2.89 -13.26
C ASN A 91 -9.61 -1.74 -13.30
N THR A 92 -8.62 -1.85 -14.17
CA THR A 92 -7.52 -0.88 -14.26
C THR A 92 -7.99 0.52 -14.64
N GLU A 93 -8.90 0.64 -15.61
CA GLU A 93 -9.48 1.93 -16.01
C GLU A 93 -10.28 2.61 -14.89
N GLU A 94 -11.06 1.82 -14.14
CA GLU A 94 -11.82 2.29 -12.98
C GLU A 94 -10.88 2.80 -11.88
N ILE A 95 -9.76 2.09 -11.61
CA ILE A 95 -8.75 2.52 -10.64
C ILE A 95 -8.08 3.82 -11.10
N LEU A 96 -7.69 3.91 -12.37
CA LEU A 96 -7.03 5.09 -12.92
C LEU A 96 -7.96 6.30 -12.94
N ARG A 97 -9.24 6.12 -13.28
CA ARG A 97 -10.27 7.18 -13.19
C ARG A 97 -10.41 7.70 -11.77
N LEU A 98 -10.55 6.81 -10.79
CA LEU A 98 -10.63 7.21 -9.38
C LEU A 98 -9.34 7.90 -8.92
N ALA A 99 -8.17 7.37 -9.26
CA ALA A 99 -6.89 7.99 -8.90
C ALA A 99 -6.76 9.41 -9.46
N ARG A 100 -7.07 9.62 -10.76
CA ARG A 100 -7.10 10.94 -11.38
C ARG A 100 -8.06 11.89 -10.67
N LEU A 101 -9.28 11.42 -10.39
CA LEU A 101 -10.30 12.20 -9.70
C LEU A 101 -9.82 12.64 -8.31
N PHE A 102 -9.25 11.74 -7.52
CA PHE A 102 -8.76 12.09 -6.18
C PHE A 102 -7.55 13.03 -6.22
N VAL A 103 -6.61 12.83 -7.15
CA VAL A 103 -5.44 13.72 -7.31
C VAL A 103 -5.88 15.12 -7.73
N SER A 104 -6.85 15.25 -8.64
CA SER A 104 -7.40 16.57 -9.03
C SER A 104 -8.08 17.31 -7.89
N GLN A 105 -8.48 16.62 -6.82
CA GLN A 105 -9.06 17.20 -5.61
C GLN A 105 -8.04 17.45 -4.48
N GLY A 106 -6.74 17.25 -4.73
CA GLY A 106 -5.68 17.54 -3.77
C GLY A 106 -5.13 16.33 -3.01
N VAL A 107 -5.39 15.10 -3.48
CA VAL A 107 -4.67 13.91 -2.97
C VAL A 107 -3.23 13.94 -3.45
N THR A 108 -2.30 14.09 -2.51
CA THR A 108 -0.86 14.11 -2.77
C THR A 108 -0.20 12.76 -2.55
N LYS A 109 -0.90 11.79 -1.95
CA LYS A 109 -0.35 10.46 -1.65
C LYS A 109 -1.32 9.35 -2.00
N ILE A 110 -0.86 8.41 -2.81
CA ILE A 110 -1.56 7.16 -3.11
C ILE A 110 -0.76 6.00 -2.53
N ARG A 111 -1.44 5.09 -1.83
CA ARG A 111 -0.88 3.80 -1.41
C ARG A 111 -1.65 2.64 -2.00
N LEU A 112 -0.92 1.79 -2.72
CA LEU A 112 -1.38 0.53 -3.24
C LEU A 112 -1.27 -0.55 -2.16
N THR A 113 -2.34 -1.32 -2.00
CA THR A 113 -2.45 -2.45 -1.07
C THR A 113 -3.28 -3.56 -1.72
N GLY A 114 -3.68 -4.59 -0.97
CA GLY A 114 -4.51 -5.68 -1.46
C GLY A 114 -5.44 -6.20 -0.36
N GLY A 115 -5.56 -7.50 -0.03
CA GLY A 115 -4.78 -8.63 -0.53
C GLY A 115 -3.26 -8.44 -0.49
N GLU A 116 -2.60 -9.00 -1.50
CA GLU A 116 -1.21 -8.72 -1.85
C GLU A 116 -1.16 -8.03 -3.23
N PRO A 117 -0.76 -6.75 -3.35
CA PRO A 117 -0.79 -6.04 -4.64
C PRO A 117 0.07 -6.72 -5.72
N THR A 118 1.17 -7.38 -5.35
CA THR A 118 2.06 -8.02 -6.33
C THR A 118 1.50 -9.29 -6.95
N VAL A 119 0.36 -9.82 -6.47
CA VAL A 119 -0.32 -10.92 -7.18
C VAL A 119 -1.19 -10.45 -8.35
N ARG A 120 -1.44 -9.13 -8.45
CA ARG A 120 -2.16 -8.55 -9.59
C ARG A 120 -1.29 -8.65 -10.87
N PRO A 121 -1.82 -9.19 -11.99
CA PRO A 121 -1.03 -9.44 -13.19
C PRO A 121 -0.42 -8.17 -13.81
N ASP A 122 -1.21 -7.10 -13.90
CA ASP A 122 -0.87 -5.82 -14.54
C ASP A 122 -0.28 -4.79 -13.56
N ILE A 123 0.22 -5.21 -12.39
CA ILE A 123 0.69 -4.29 -11.34
C ILE A 123 1.78 -3.31 -11.82
N ILE A 124 2.65 -3.72 -12.74
CA ILE A 124 3.72 -2.87 -13.27
C ILE A 124 3.12 -1.76 -14.14
N GLU A 125 2.25 -2.13 -15.09
CA GLU A 125 1.55 -1.18 -15.97
C GLU A 125 0.69 -0.20 -15.17
N LEU A 126 -0.05 -0.70 -14.18
CA LEU A 126 -0.84 0.15 -13.28
C LEU A 126 0.04 1.17 -12.54
N VAL A 127 1.19 0.75 -12.02
CA VAL A 127 2.12 1.67 -11.33
C VAL A 127 2.69 2.70 -12.28
N GLN A 128 3.05 2.32 -13.51
CA GLN A 128 3.54 3.26 -14.53
C GLN A 128 2.48 4.34 -14.84
N HIS A 129 1.23 3.95 -15.07
CA HIS A 129 0.14 4.92 -15.30
C HIS A 129 -0.14 5.80 -14.08
N LEU A 130 -0.11 5.25 -12.87
CA LEU A 130 -0.28 6.04 -11.64
C LEU A 130 0.90 7.00 -11.40
N GLY A 131 2.12 6.60 -11.78
CA GLY A 131 3.32 7.42 -11.68
C GLY A 131 3.24 8.68 -12.53
N GLN A 132 2.55 8.63 -13.68
CA GLN A 132 2.30 9.80 -14.52
C GLN A 132 1.48 10.88 -13.80
N LEU A 133 0.68 10.52 -12.77
CA LEU A 133 -0.07 11.50 -11.97
C LEU A 133 0.82 12.43 -11.15
N LYS A 134 2.14 12.17 -11.07
CA LYS A 134 3.09 13.09 -10.45
C LYS A 134 3.13 14.46 -11.13
N GLN A 135 2.93 14.51 -12.45
CA GLN A 135 2.81 15.77 -13.19
C GLN A 135 1.52 16.55 -12.87
N HIS A 136 0.55 15.89 -12.21
CA HIS A 136 -0.74 16.46 -11.84
C HIS A 136 -0.89 16.67 -10.32
N GLY A 137 0.23 16.64 -9.57
CA GLY A 137 0.25 16.97 -8.14
C GLY A 137 0.40 15.78 -7.18
N LEU A 138 0.45 14.54 -7.67
CA LEU A 138 0.80 13.38 -6.83
C LEU A 138 2.26 13.49 -6.37
N GLN A 139 2.49 13.51 -5.07
CA GLN A 139 3.84 13.65 -4.50
C GLN A 139 4.46 12.30 -4.13
N SER A 140 3.65 11.34 -3.70
CA SER A 140 4.15 10.02 -3.30
C SER A 140 3.25 8.89 -3.79
N LEU A 141 3.87 7.94 -4.49
CA LEU A 141 3.27 6.66 -4.84
C LEU A 141 3.91 5.57 -3.97
N ALA A 142 3.08 4.95 -3.14
CA ALA A 142 3.53 3.98 -2.16
C ALA A 142 2.89 2.60 -2.36
N MET A 143 3.53 1.56 -1.86
CA MET A 143 2.99 0.19 -1.85
C MET A 143 3.15 -0.44 -0.47
N THR A 144 2.16 -1.21 -0.04
CA THR A 144 2.28 -2.17 1.07
C THR A 144 2.24 -3.58 0.51
N SER A 145 3.27 -4.38 0.75
CA SER A 145 3.39 -5.74 0.24
C SER A 145 3.98 -6.65 1.33
N ASN A 146 3.67 -7.93 1.27
CA ASN A 146 4.36 -8.96 2.05
C ASN A 146 5.74 -9.34 1.49
N GLY A 147 6.12 -8.84 0.32
CA GLY A 147 7.47 -9.01 -0.26
C GLY A 147 7.71 -10.31 -1.04
N ILE A 148 6.86 -11.33 -0.93
CA ILE A 148 7.10 -12.68 -1.48
C ILE A 148 7.33 -12.68 -3.00
N ALA A 149 6.54 -11.90 -3.74
CA ALA A 149 6.61 -11.81 -5.19
C ALA A 149 7.14 -10.45 -5.68
N LEU A 150 7.80 -9.69 -4.79
CA LEU A 150 8.16 -8.29 -5.01
C LEU A 150 9.53 -8.13 -5.67
N LYS A 151 10.55 -8.88 -5.22
CA LYS A 151 11.96 -8.67 -5.60
C LYS A 151 12.17 -8.45 -7.11
N ARG A 152 11.63 -9.36 -7.94
CA ARG A 152 11.80 -9.28 -9.42
C ARG A 152 11.03 -8.14 -10.09
N LYS A 153 10.01 -7.59 -9.41
CA LYS A 153 9.19 -6.49 -9.94
C LYS A 153 9.70 -5.12 -9.53
N LEU A 154 10.51 -5.03 -8.46
CA LEU A 154 10.97 -3.76 -7.88
C LEU A 154 11.60 -2.80 -8.88
N PRO A 155 12.54 -3.21 -9.76
CA PRO A 155 13.15 -2.27 -10.70
C PRO A 155 12.11 -1.55 -11.57
N ALA A 156 11.19 -2.30 -12.19
CA ALA A 156 10.14 -1.74 -13.03
C ALA A 156 9.10 -0.91 -12.25
N LEU A 157 8.82 -1.28 -10.99
CA LEU A 157 7.93 -0.50 -10.13
C LEU A 157 8.56 0.86 -9.75
N VAL A 158 9.85 0.88 -9.43
CA VAL A 158 10.61 2.10 -9.12
C VAL A 158 10.68 3.00 -10.35
N GLU A 159 11.00 2.45 -11.51
CA GLU A 159 10.99 3.17 -12.80
C GLU A 159 9.59 3.75 -13.11
N GLY A 160 8.52 3.01 -12.78
CA GLY A 160 7.14 3.48 -12.87
C GLY A 160 6.75 4.54 -11.83
N GLY A 161 7.67 4.98 -10.97
CA GLY A 161 7.46 6.09 -10.03
C GLY A 161 7.16 5.67 -8.58
N LEU A 162 7.23 4.38 -8.22
CA LEU A 162 7.10 3.92 -6.84
C LEU A 162 8.28 4.41 -5.98
N ASP A 163 8.00 5.25 -4.99
CA ASP A 163 9.02 5.88 -4.13
C ASP A 163 9.03 5.38 -2.68
N THR A 164 7.93 4.76 -2.24
CA THR A 164 7.76 4.32 -0.85
C THR A 164 7.28 2.88 -0.77
N LEU A 165 8.08 2.03 -0.14
CA LEU A 165 7.73 0.63 0.11
C LEU A 165 7.51 0.36 1.60
N ASN A 166 6.38 -0.25 1.91
CA ASN A 166 6.14 -0.89 3.20
C ASN A 166 6.15 -2.40 3.00
N VAL A 167 7.12 -3.09 3.60
CA VAL A 167 7.15 -4.55 3.64
C VAL A 167 6.58 -5.02 4.98
N SER A 168 5.56 -5.89 4.95
CA SER A 168 5.07 -6.55 6.16
C SER A 168 5.98 -7.72 6.51
N LEU A 169 6.68 -7.62 7.65
CA LEU A 169 7.56 -8.66 8.19
C LEU A 169 7.43 -8.64 9.71
N ASP A 170 6.77 -9.66 10.25
CA ASP A 170 6.39 -9.70 11.66
C ASP A 170 7.42 -10.42 12.55
N THR A 171 8.46 -11.01 11.97
CA THR A 171 9.47 -11.78 12.69
C THR A 171 10.76 -11.85 11.86
N LEU A 172 11.91 -11.95 12.53
CA LEU A 172 13.22 -12.22 11.92
C LEU A 172 13.60 -13.70 11.97
N ASP A 173 12.77 -14.54 12.59
CA ASP A 173 12.91 -15.99 12.63
C ASP A 173 12.14 -16.66 11.47
N PRO A 174 12.81 -17.42 10.58
CA PRO A 174 12.16 -18.10 9.45
C PRO A 174 11.09 -19.13 9.84
N HIS A 175 11.24 -19.80 10.98
CA HIS A 175 10.28 -20.77 11.50
C HIS A 175 9.04 -20.06 12.04
N LEU A 176 9.22 -19.02 12.86
CA LEU A 176 8.11 -18.21 13.35
C LEU A 176 7.39 -17.51 12.19
N PHE A 177 8.12 -17.10 11.14
CA PHE A 177 7.53 -16.55 9.92
C PHE A 177 6.53 -17.53 9.31
N GLN A 178 6.93 -18.81 9.19
CA GLN A 178 6.06 -19.84 8.63
C GLN A 178 4.83 -20.08 9.51
N ILE A 179 4.97 -20.04 10.84
CA ILE A 179 3.84 -20.15 11.77
C ILE A 179 2.88 -18.97 11.60
N MET A 180 3.39 -17.74 11.64
CA MET A 180 2.56 -16.53 11.60
C MET A 180 1.86 -16.34 10.25
N THR A 181 2.52 -16.69 9.14
CA THR A 181 2.00 -16.48 7.78
C THR A 181 1.35 -17.72 7.17
N ARG A 182 1.51 -18.88 7.82
CA ARG A 182 1.13 -20.23 7.37
C ARG A 182 1.74 -20.63 6.03
N ARG A 183 2.83 -19.99 5.60
CA ARG A 183 3.53 -20.23 4.32
C ARG A 183 5.04 -19.99 4.50
N LYS A 184 5.85 -20.66 3.68
CA LYS A 184 7.28 -20.37 3.58
C LYS A 184 7.52 -19.10 2.76
N GLY A 185 8.69 -18.48 2.92
CA GLY A 185 9.14 -17.41 2.04
C GLY A 185 9.91 -16.28 2.71
N PHE A 186 10.34 -16.45 3.97
CA PHE A 186 11.18 -15.49 4.69
C PHE A 186 12.30 -14.89 3.83
N ASP A 187 13.13 -15.74 3.20
CA ASP A 187 14.25 -15.31 2.34
C ASP A 187 13.82 -14.46 1.14
N LYS A 188 12.61 -14.66 0.64
CA LYS A 188 12.06 -13.84 -0.46
C LYS A 188 11.69 -12.45 0.04
N VAL A 189 11.17 -12.36 1.26
CA VAL A 189 10.78 -11.09 1.89
C VAL A 189 12.01 -10.27 2.23
N THR A 190 12.98 -10.84 2.92
CA THR A 190 14.25 -10.18 3.25
C THR A 190 15.00 -9.80 1.98
N GLY A 191 15.08 -10.71 1.00
CA GLY A 191 15.69 -10.41 -0.29
C GLY A 191 14.99 -9.31 -1.11
N ALA A 192 13.70 -9.02 -0.85
CA ALA A 192 13.00 -7.89 -1.45
C ALA A 192 13.29 -6.57 -0.70
N ILE A 193 13.47 -6.61 0.61
CA ILE A 193 13.91 -5.47 1.42
C ILE A 193 15.32 -5.06 0.98
N ASP A 194 16.25 -6.01 0.89
CA ASP A 194 17.63 -5.78 0.46
C ASP A 194 17.68 -5.18 -0.95
N GLU A 195 16.85 -5.69 -1.87
CA GLU A 195 16.75 -5.16 -3.22
C GLU A 195 16.23 -3.72 -3.25
N ALA A 196 15.22 -3.39 -2.44
CA ALA A 196 14.71 -2.03 -2.35
C ALA A 196 15.77 -1.06 -1.81
N VAL A 197 16.56 -1.47 -0.81
CA VAL A 197 17.69 -0.71 -0.29
C VAL A 197 18.79 -0.56 -1.35
N ARG A 198 19.15 -1.65 -2.05
CA ARG A 198 20.17 -1.67 -3.11
C ARG A 198 19.82 -0.74 -4.28
N LEU A 199 18.54 -0.65 -4.63
CA LEU A 199 18.03 0.28 -5.65
C LEU A 199 18.03 1.75 -5.18
N GLY A 200 18.38 2.03 -3.93
CA GLY A 200 18.38 3.38 -3.38
C GLY A 200 16.97 3.94 -3.19
N MET A 201 15.96 3.08 -2.97
CA MET A 201 14.60 3.55 -2.77
C MET A 201 14.54 4.49 -1.55
N PRO A 202 13.99 5.71 -1.67
CA PRO A 202 14.06 6.72 -0.61
C PRO A 202 13.44 6.29 0.72
N HIS A 203 12.38 5.48 0.66
CA HIS A 203 11.58 5.13 1.82
C HIS A 203 11.26 3.64 1.87
N VAL A 204 12.18 2.86 2.45
CA VAL A 204 11.95 1.43 2.77
C VAL A 204 11.53 1.29 4.23
N LYS A 205 10.32 0.77 4.45
CA LYS A 205 9.72 0.61 5.78
C LYS A 205 9.38 -0.85 6.03
N ILE A 206 9.64 -1.33 7.24
CA ILE A 206 9.21 -2.65 7.70
C ILE A 206 8.05 -2.44 8.67
N ASN A 207 6.94 -3.14 8.47
CA ASN A 207 5.80 -3.14 9.38
C ASN A 207 5.73 -4.47 10.11
N THR A 208 5.68 -4.39 11.44
CA THR A 208 5.67 -5.55 12.32
C THR A 208 4.50 -5.39 13.29
N VAL A 209 3.47 -6.22 13.16
CA VAL A 209 2.38 -6.32 14.14
C VAL A 209 2.89 -7.10 15.32
N VAL A 210 2.96 -6.46 16.50
CA VAL A 210 3.53 -7.07 17.69
C VAL A 210 2.43 -7.69 18.55
N MET A 211 2.60 -8.98 18.87
CA MET A 211 1.69 -9.78 19.67
C MET A 211 2.43 -10.45 20.82
N ARG A 212 1.90 -10.24 22.04
CA ARG A 212 2.46 -10.80 23.28
C ARG A 212 2.51 -12.32 23.23
N GLY A 213 3.65 -12.89 23.65
CA GLY A 213 3.89 -14.32 23.70
C GLY A 213 4.04 -14.96 22.31
N ILE A 214 4.16 -14.15 21.25
CA ILE A 214 4.37 -14.64 19.88
C ILE A 214 5.68 -14.08 19.33
N ASN A 215 5.75 -12.77 19.09
CA ASN A 215 6.91 -12.11 18.47
C ASN A 215 7.40 -10.88 19.24
N ASP A 216 6.81 -10.56 20.39
CA ASP A 216 7.16 -9.36 21.18
C ASP A 216 8.60 -9.35 21.68
N GLN A 217 9.21 -10.53 21.84
CA GLN A 217 10.63 -10.67 22.21
C GLN A 217 11.57 -10.19 21.10
N GLU A 218 11.16 -10.27 19.83
CA GLU A 218 11.98 -9.88 18.68
C GLU A 218 12.05 -8.37 18.47
N VAL A 219 11.33 -7.57 19.25
CA VAL A 219 11.42 -6.09 19.18
C VAL A 219 12.88 -5.61 19.29
N LEU A 220 13.69 -6.27 20.13
CA LEU A 220 15.09 -5.98 20.32
C LEU A 220 15.95 -6.39 19.12
N ASN A 221 15.62 -7.51 18.48
CA ASN A 221 16.29 -7.98 17.26
C ASN A 221 16.01 -7.04 16.09
N PHE A 222 14.76 -6.56 15.97
CA PHE A 222 14.36 -5.55 15.00
C PHE A 222 15.02 -4.18 15.26
N ALA A 223 15.19 -3.79 16.53
CA ALA A 223 15.97 -2.59 16.85
C ALA A 223 17.44 -2.76 16.42
N ALA A 224 18.08 -3.89 16.74
CA ALA A 224 19.43 -4.22 16.26
C ALA A 224 19.54 -4.22 14.74
N TYR A 225 18.51 -4.72 14.04
CA TYR A 225 18.46 -4.74 12.58
C TYR A 225 18.63 -3.35 11.96
N THR A 226 18.16 -2.29 12.64
CA THR A 226 18.31 -0.91 12.15
C THR A 226 19.73 -0.34 12.29
N LYS A 227 20.68 -1.03 12.93
CA LYS A 227 22.06 -0.56 13.12
C LYS A 227 22.78 -0.27 11.80
N GLY A 228 22.80 -1.27 10.91
CA GLY A 228 23.47 -1.20 9.61
C GLY A 228 22.53 -1.07 8.41
N ASN A 229 21.21 -1.08 8.64
CA ASN A 229 20.22 -1.04 7.57
C ASN A 229 19.45 0.29 7.60
N PRO A 230 19.45 1.09 6.52
CA PRO A 230 18.76 2.38 6.44
C PRO A 230 17.24 2.22 6.23
N VAL A 231 16.62 1.35 7.02
CA VAL A 231 15.18 1.06 6.98
C VAL A 231 14.45 1.69 8.17
N ASN A 232 13.15 1.90 8.02
CA ASN A 232 12.28 2.32 9.12
C ASN A 232 11.44 1.14 9.60
N VAL A 233 11.82 0.52 10.72
CA VAL A 233 11.05 -0.56 11.35
C VAL A 233 9.95 0.04 12.20
N ARG A 234 8.70 -0.38 11.96
CA ARG A 234 7.52 0.16 12.63
C ARG A 234 6.74 -0.93 13.33
N PHE A 235 6.67 -0.82 14.64
CA PHE A 235 5.90 -1.68 15.50
C PHE A 235 4.44 -1.19 15.55
N ILE A 236 3.52 -2.11 15.27
CA ILE A 236 2.08 -1.84 15.18
C ILE A 236 1.37 -2.60 16.28
N GLU A 237 0.52 -1.89 17.01
CA GLU A 237 -0.34 -2.50 18.02
C GLU A 237 -1.39 -3.44 17.40
N TYR A 238 -1.58 -4.60 18.03
CA TYR A 238 -2.54 -5.60 17.58
C TYR A 238 -4.00 -5.11 17.67
N MET A 239 -4.68 -5.05 16.53
CA MET A 239 -6.02 -4.48 16.36
C MET A 239 -7.12 -5.56 16.17
N PRO A 240 -8.37 -5.30 16.61
CA PRO A 240 -9.48 -6.22 16.44
C PRO A 240 -10.05 -6.14 15.03
N PHE A 241 -9.97 -7.25 14.28
CA PHE A 241 -10.61 -7.40 12.98
C PHE A 241 -11.40 -8.71 12.93
N ASP A 242 -12.46 -8.72 12.13
CA ASP A 242 -13.26 -9.91 11.91
C ASP A 242 -12.38 -11.07 11.41
N GLY A 243 -12.47 -12.20 12.10
CA GLY A 243 -11.74 -13.43 11.76
C GLY A 243 -10.33 -13.56 12.34
N ASN A 244 -9.78 -12.56 13.05
CA ASN A 244 -8.42 -12.65 13.61
C ASN A 244 -8.33 -13.13 15.07
N LYS A 245 -9.46 -13.46 15.72
CA LYS A 245 -9.52 -13.93 17.13
C LYS A 245 -8.78 -12.98 18.09
N TRP A 246 -9.00 -11.67 17.94
CA TRP A 246 -8.37 -10.66 18.79
C TRP A 246 -8.60 -10.90 20.28
N ASN A 247 -7.54 -10.68 21.07
CA ASN A 247 -7.57 -10.73 22.53
C ASN A 247 -6.67 -9.60 23.06
N ARG A 248 -7.18 -8.84 24.03
CA ARG A 248 -6.44 -7.77 24.71
C ARG A 248 -5.14 -8.26 25.34
N ASP A 249 -5.08 -9.48 25.85
CA ASP A 249 -3.88 -10.03 26.50
C ASP A 249 -2.72 -10.19 25.51
N LYS A 250 -3.02 -10.26 24.21
CA LYS A 250 -2.01 -10.27 23.14
C LYS A 250 -1.54 -8.87 22.73
N LEU A 251 -2.19 -7.80 23.19
CA LEU A 251 -1.78 -6.43 22.92
C LEU A 251 -0.52 -6.10 23.73
N VAL A 252 0.48 -5.52 23.05
CA VAL A 252 1.64 -4.92 23.69
C VAL A 252 1.61 -3.41 23.46
N PRO A 253 1.39 -2.59 24.51
CA PRO A 253 1.43 -1.13 24.40
C PRO A 253 2.80 -0.66 23.89
N TYR A 254 2.82 0.40 23.09
CA TYR A 254 4.10 0.92 22.58
C TYR A 254 5.08 1.37 23.68
N ARG A 255 4.58 1.87 24.83
CA ARG A 255 5.42 2.27 25.96
C ARG A 255 6.25 1.09 26.46
N GLU A 256 5.63 -0.07 26.60
CA GLU A 256 6.34 -1.30 26.99
C GLU A 256 7.42 -1.68 25.97
N LEU A 257 7.14 -1.55 24.67
CA LEU A 257 8.13 -1.81 23.63
C LEU A 257 9.28 -0.79 23.67
N MET A 258 8.96 0.49 23.87
CA MET A 258 9.93 1.57 24.00
C MET A 258 10.86 1.33 25.21
N ASP A 259 10.30 1.06 26.39
CA ASP A 259 11.05 0.83 27.62
C ASP A 259 12.04 -0.36 27.47
N ARG A 260 11.61 -1.43 26.79
CA ARG A 260 12.46 -2.60 26.50
C ARG A 260 13.63 -2.23 25.60
N ILE A 261 13.39 -1.47 24.54
CA ILE A 261 14.43 -1.03 23.61
C ILE A 261 15.40 -0.08 24.34
N GLU A 262 14.89 0.86 25.12
CA GLU A 262 15.72 1.83 25.85
C GLU A 262 16.56 1.17 26.94
N SER A 263 16.03 0.14 27.60
CA SER A 263 16.78 -0.65 28.58
C SER A 263 18.00 -1.35 27.97
N MET A 264 17.94 -1.74 26.70
CA MET A 264 19.02 -2.45 26.02
C MET A 264 19.97 -1.53 25.24
N TYR A 265 19.43 -0.52 24.57
CA TYR A 265 20.17 0.31 23.61
C TYR A 265 20.34 1.78 24.03
N GLY A 266 19.86 2.14 25.22
CA GLY A 266 19.85 3.50 25.72
C GLY A 266 18.67 4.33 25.19
N ILE A 267 18.55 5.56 25.70
CA ILE A 267 17.43 6.46 25.42
C ILE A 267 17.31 6.73 23.92
N LEU A 268 16.11 6.55 23.38
CA LEU A 268 15.84 6.78 21.97
C LEU A 268 15.77 8.27 21.66
N THR A 269 16.38 8.69 20.56
CA THR A 269 16.25 10.05 20.05
C THR A 269 14.92 10.21 19.33
N LYS A 270 14.05 11.08 19.83
CA LYS A 270 12.79 11.42 19.17
C LYS A 270 13.08 12.15 17.85
N LEU A 271 12.47 11.69 16.77
CA LEU A 271 12.51 12.37 15.48
C LEU A 271 11.26 13.23 15.29
N GLY A 272 11.34 14.24 14.43
CA GLY A 272 10.18 15.06 14.06
C GLY A 272 9.10 14.21 13.39
N ASP A 273 7.86 14.32 13.89
CA ASP A 273 6.68 13.69 13.29
C ASP A 273 5.91 14.74 12.46
N GLY A 274 5.41 14.36 11.29
CA GLY A 274 4.49 15.21 10.53
C GLY A 274 3.11 15.30 11.20
N THR A 275 2.34 16.37 10.91
CA THR A 275 1.03 16.62 11.52
C THR A 275 0.06 15.43 11.41
N ASN A 276 0.07 14.73 10.28
CA ASN A 276 -0.81 13.58 10.01
C ASN A 276 -0.10 12.22 10.13
N ASP A 277 1.14 12.20 10.65
CA ASP A 277 1.87 10.95 10.82
C ASP A 277 1.22 10.08 11.88
N THR A 278 1.15 8.80 11.56
CA THR A 278 0.56 7.80 12.47
C THR A 278 1.59 6.98 13.18
N THR A 279 2.85 7.30 12.92
CA THR A 279 4.00 6.64 13.49
C THR A 279 4.75 7.68 14.29
N LYS A 280 4.99 7.39 15.56
CA LYS A 280 5.92 8.16 16.38
C LYS A 280 7.32 7.70 16.03
N HIS A 281 8.11 8.56 15.40
CA HIS A 281 9.45 8.21 14.93
C HIS A 281 10.52 8.45 15.99
N TYR A 282 11.45 7.50 16.08
CA TYR A 282 12.58 7.47 16.99
C TYR A 282 13.80 6.87 16.29
N GLN A 283 14.97 7.05 16.89
CA GLN A 283 16.22 6.47 16.44
C GLN A 283 17.07 6.04 17.64
N VAL A 284 17.69 4.86 17.54
CA VAL A 284 18.76 4.48 18.45
C VAL A 284 20.00 5.30 18.09
N PRO A 285 20.63 6.03 19.04
CA PRO A 285 21.81 6.83 18.73
C PRO A 285 22.89 6.03 17.99
N GLY A 286 23.38 6.58 16.87
CA GLY A 286 24.41 5.95 16.03
C GLY A 286 23.92 4.87 15.06
N TYR A 287 22.63 4.55 15.03
CA TYR A 287 22.06 3.58 14.08
C TYR A 287 21.62 4.28 12.80
N GLN A 288 21.80 3.64 11.64
CA GLN A 288 21.42 4.22 10.35
C GLN A 288 19.90 4.27 10.15
N GLY A 289 19.20 3.22 10.58
CA GLY A 289 17.77 3.07 10.44
C GLY A 289 16.97 3.80 11.54
N LYS A 290 15.65 3.67 11.46
CA LYS A 290 14.69 4.33 12.36
C LYS A 290 13.74 3.31 12.97
N ILE A 291 13.25 3.63 14.15
CA ILE A 291 12.19 2.90 14.84
C ILE A 291 10.93 3.75 14.82
N GLY A 292 9.77 3.12 14.66
CA GLY A 292 8.48 3.77 14.68
C GLY A 292 7.47 3.00 15.51
N PHE A 293 6.61 3.72 16.22
CA PHE A 293 5.49 3.12 16.94
C PHE A 293 4.16 3.59 16.36
N ILE A 294 3.30 2.66 15.94
CA ILE A 294 1.93 2.91 15.46
C ILE A 294 0.98 2.52 16.58
N THR A 295 0.50 3.52 17.31
CA THR A 295 -0.30 3.40 18.53
C THR A 295 -1.80 3.35 18.23
N SER A 296 -2.23 2.40 17.41
CA SER A 296 -3.61 2.33 16.92
C SER A 296 -4.66 2.15 18.01
N MET A 297 -4.29 1.64 19.18
CA MET A 297 -5.22 1.22 20.24
C MET A 297 -5.04 2.01 21.53
N THR A 298 -3.80 2.21 21.97
CA THR A 298 -3.50 2.86 23.26
C THR A 298 -3.51 4.39 23.17
N GLU A 299 -2.98 4.96 22.09
CA GLU A 299 -2.91 6.40 21.84
C GLU A 299 -3.25 6.72 20.37
N HIS A 300 -4.54 6.68 20.03
CA HIS A 300 -4.99 6.80 18.65
C HIS A 300 -4.68 8.17 18.00
N PHE A 301 -4.46 8.17 16.68
CA PHE A 301 -4.15 9.36 15.86
C PHE A 301 -5.37 9.84 15.02
N CYS A 302 -6.59 9.63 15.51
CA CYS A 302 -7.79 9.96 14.73
C CYS A 302 -7.96 11.47 14.47
N GLY A 303 -7.51 12.32 15.41
CA GLY A 303 -7.65 13.78 15.33
C GLY A 303 -6.99 14.39 14.10
N THR A 304 -5.92 13.78 13.59
CA THR A 304 -5.19 14.27 12.40
C THR A 304 -5.29 13.30 11.22
N CYS A 305 -6.25 12.37 11.23
CA CYS A 305 -6.35 11.34 10.20
C CYS A 305 -6.81 11.89 8.84
N ASN A 306 -5.88 11.95 7.88
CA ASN A 306 -6.08 12.42 6.50
C ASN A 306 -6.40 11.31 5.47
N ARG A 307 -6.76 10.10 5.93
CA ARG A 307 -6.85 8.91 5.06
C ARG A 307 -8.25 8.56 4.59
N LEU A 308 -8.34 8.22 3.31
CA LEU A 308 -9.48 7.58 2.66
C LEU A 308 -9.04 6.23 2.06
N ARG A 309 -9.98 5.30 1.92
CA ARG A 309 -9.71 3.97 1.37
C ARG A 309 -10.73 3.64 0.29
N ILE A 310 -10.25 2.96 -0.75
CA ILE A 310 -11.05 2.30 -1.76
C ILE A 310 -10.73 0.81 -1.65
N THR A 311 -11.73 0.00 -1.36
CA THR A 311 -11.61 -1.46 -1.31
C THR A 311 -11.53 -2.04 -2.72
N ALA A 312 -11.10 -3.30 -2.86
CA ALA A 312 -10.91 -3.92 -4.18
C ALA A 312 -12.22 -4.09 -4.98
N ASP A 313 -13.35 -4.26 -4.29
CA ASP A 313 -14.70 -4.26 -4.86
C ASP A 313 -15.24 -2.82 -5.11
N GLY A 314 -14.43 -1.79 -4.85
CA GLY A 314 -14.67 -0.41 -5.23
C GLY A 314 -15.55 0.40 -4.29
N ASN A 315 -15.63 0.01 -3.02
CA ASN A 315 -16.29 0.81 -2.00
C ASN A 315 -15.34 1.85 -1.39
N ILE A 316 -15.82 3.08 -1.23
CA ILE A 316 -15.12 4.08 -0.40
C ILE A 316 -15.42 3.84 1.07
N LYS A 317 -14.35 3.79 1.86
CA LYS A 317 -14.38 3.66 3.33
C LYS A 317 -13.58 4.78 3.97
N VAL A 318 -14.24 5.62 4.76
CA VAL A 318 -13.63 6.81 5.39
C VAL A 318 -12.92 6.51 6.70
N CYS A 319 -13.11 5.31 7.27
CA CYS A 319 -12.43 4.85 8.48
C CYS A 319 -12.13 3.35 8.38
N LEU A 320 -10.97 2.90 8.85
CA LEU A 320 -10.60 1.48 8.86
C LEU A 320 -11.62 0.61 9.62
N PHE A 321 -12.22 1.18 10.67
CA PHE A 321 -13.20 0.53 11.55
C PHE A 321 -14.65 1.02 11.34
N GLY A 322 -14.92 1.76 10.26
CA GLY A 322 -16.27 2.26 9.98
C GLY A 322 -17.03 1.31 9.05
N ASN A 323 -18.26 0.95 9.39
CA ASN A 323 -19.06 0.01 8.59
C ASN A 323 -19.72 0.66 7.37
N ALA A 324 -19.83 1.99 7.37
CA ALA A 324 -20.41 2.72 6.26
C ALA A 324 -19.47 2.69 5.05
N GLU A 325 -19.99 2.17 3.94
CA GLU A 325 -19.30 1.99 2.68
C GLU A 325 -20.25 2.44 1.55
N VAL A 326 -19.68 3.02 0.49
CA VAL A 326 -20.43 3.44 -0.69
C VAL A 326 -19.70 2.93 -1.93
N SER A 327 -20.39 2.18 -2.79
CA SER A 327 -19.79 1.59 -3.99
C SER A 327 -19.55 2.65 -5.06
N LEU A 328 -18.31 3.09 -5.24
CA LEU A 328 -17.94 3.99 -6.34
C LEU A 328 -17.87 3.24 -7.67
N ARG A 329 -17.54 1.94 -7.64
CA ARG A 329 -17.57 1.04 -8.81
C ARG A 329 -18.95 1.04 -9.46
N ASP A 330 -19.99 0.75 -8.69
CA ASP A 330 -21.34 0.64 -9.25
C ASP A 330 -21.82 2.00 -9.79
N MET A 331 -21.47 3.09 -9.12
CA MET A 331 -21.76 4.44 -9.57
C MET A 331 -21.08 4.76 -10.91
N MET A 332 -19.81 4.38 -11.08
CA MET A 332 -19.10 4.54 -12.36
C MET A 332 -19.73 3.68 -13.46
N ARG A 333 -20.09 2.43 -13.17
CA ARG A 333 -20.72 1.51 -14.14
C ARG A 333 -22.14 1.91 -14.51
N GLN A 334 -22.85 2.62 -13.64
CA GLN A 334 -24.13 3.27 -13.93
C GLN A 334 -23.98 4.55 -14.76
N GLY A 335 -22.76 4.94 -15.15
CA GLY A 335 -22.50 6.10 -16.00
C GLY A 335 -22.50 7.43 -15.25
N LYS A 336 -22.32 7.45 -13.92
CA LYS A 336 -22.20 8.72 -13.19
C LYS A 336 -20.98 9.52 -13.64
N THR A 337 -21.16 10.83 -13.75
CA THR A 337 -20.07 11.77 -14.09
C THR A 337 -19.10 11.95 -12.93
N ASP A 338 -17.95 12.56 -13.19
CA ASP A 338 -16.94 12.81 -12.14
C ASP A 338 -17.47 13.77 -11.07
N GLU A 339 -18.26 14.79 -11.45
CA GLU A 339 -18.90 15.72 -10.51
C GLU A 339 -19.89 14.99 -9.58
N GLN A 340 -20.67 14.07 -10.14
CA GLN A 340 -21.60 13.26 -9.34
C GLN A 340 -20.86 12.32 -8.39
N LEU A 341 -19.72 11.76 -8.81
CA LEU A 341 -18.86 10.97 -7.91
C LEU A 341 -18.29 11.83 -6.78
N LEU A 342 -17.88 13.08 -7.06
CA LEU A 342 -17.37 14.01 -6.05
C LEU A 342 -18.42 14.38 -4.99
N GLU A 343 -19.67 14.57 -5.38
CA GLU A 343 -20.76 14.79 -4.42
C GLU A 343 -20.97 13.57 -3.50
N ILE A 344 -20.94 12.36 -4.07
CA ILE A 344 -21.05 11.11 -3.32
C ILE A 344 -19.86 10.94 -2.35
N ILE A 345 -18.64 11.21 -2.82
CA ILE A 345 -17.41 11.15 -2.02
C ILE A 345 -17.49 12.16 -0.88
N GLY A 346 -17.88 13.42 -1.17
CA GLY A 346 -18.03 14.46 -0.17
C GLY A 346 -19.06 14.11 0.91
N ALA A 347 -20.20 13.54 0.52
CA ALA A 347 -21.19 13.04 1.46
C ALA A 347 -20.66 11.90 2.34
N ALA A 348 -19.84 11.00 1.79
CA ALA A 348 -19.19 9.95 2.56
C ALA A 348 -18.14 10.51 3.54
N VAL A 349 -17.29 11.43 3.07
CA VAL A 349 -16.25 12.11 3.87
C VAL A 349 -16.85 12.84 5.06
N LYS A 350 -17.95 13.57 4.87
CA LYS A 350 -18.68 14.26 5.97
C LYS A 350 -19.23 13.31 7.04
N LYS A 351 -19.42 12.02 6.73
CA LYS A 351 -19.84 11.00 7.72
C LYS A 351 -18.67 10.44 8.54
N LYS A 352 -17.42 10.82 8.26
CA LYS A 352 -16.25 10.39 9.02
C LYS A 352 -16.35 10.89 10.46
N LYS A 353 -16.40 9.95 11.42
CA LYS A 353 -16.46 10.26 12.86
C LYS A 353 -15.15 10.91 13.35
N LYS A 354 -15.22 11.63 14.47
CA LYS A 354 -14.05 12.25 15.15
C LYS A 354 -12.96 11.21 15.43
N GLN A 355 -13.36 10.06 15.97
CA GLN A 355 -12.49 8.92 16.26
C GLN A 355 -13.21 7.59 16.10
N HIS A 356 -12.46 6.49 16.06
CA HIS A 356 -13.04 5.15 16.14
C HIS A 356 -13.54 4.87 17.57
N ALA A 357 -14.35 3.82 17.72
CA ALA A 357 -14.80 3.36 19.02
C ALA A 357 -13.65 2.78 19.86
N GLY A 358 -13.87 2.58 21.15
CA GLY A 358 -12.92 1.89 22.02
C GLY A 358 -12.69 0.44 21.58
N MET A 359 -11.54 -0.13 21.91
CA MET A 359 -11.10 -1.45 21.40
C MET A 359 -12.10 -2.59 21.63
N PHE A 360 -12.78 -2.63 22.77
CA PHE A 360 -13.76 -3.67 23.08
C PHE A 360 -15.03 -3.55 22.23
N GLU A 361 -15.47 -2.32 22.00
CA GLU A 361 -16.60 -2.05 21.11
C GLU A 361 -16.23 -2.30 19.65
N LEU A 362 -14.98 -2.06 19.25
CA LEU A 362 -14.49 -2.45 17.93
C LEU A 362 -14.49 -3.98 17.76
N ALA A 363 -14.08 -4.72 18.79
CA ALA A 363 -14.05 -6.18 18.75
C ALA A 363 -15.44 -6.83 18.68
N SER A 364 -16.49 -6.14 19.16
CA SER A 364 -17.87 -6.65 19.11
C SER A 364 -18.64 -6.21 17.85
N ARG A 365 -18.13 -5.22 17.11
CA ARG A 365 -18.77 -4.72 15.89
C ARG A 365 -18.35 -5.55 14.69
N LYS A 366 -19.33 -5.92 13.86
CA LYS A 366 -19.07 -6.52 12.55
C LYS A 366 -18.33 -5.54 11.65
N ASN A 367 -17.23 -5.94 11.04
CA ASN A 367 -16.47 -5.20 10.05
C ASN A 367 -15.94 -6.17 8.96
N ARG A 368 -15.27 -5.65 7.93
CA ARG A 368 -14.56 -6.52 6.99
C ARG A 368 -13.29 -7.10 7.65
N PRO A 369 -12.90 -8.34 7.35
CA PRO A 369 -11.56 -8.84 7.62
C PRO A 369 -10.50 -7.93 6.96
N MET A 370 -9.30 -7.86 7.56
CA MET A 370 -8.22 -6.96 7.09
C MET A 370 -7.90 -7.13 5.60
N ILE A 371 -7.88 -8.38 5.11
CA ILE A 371 -7.58 -8.71 3.72
C ILE A 371 -8.55 -8.05 2.72
N LEU A 372 -9.82 -7.82 3.10
CA LEU A 372 -10.86 -7.24 2.24
C LEU A 372 -10.92 -5.71 2.32
N ILE A 373 -10.20 -5.08 3.27
CA ILE A 373 -10.15 -3.62 3.41
C ILE A 373 -8.91 -3.03 2.72
N GLY A 374 -7.79 -3.76 2.75
CA GLY A 374 -6.48 -3.23 2.36
C GLY A 374 -5.71 -2.62 3.52
N GLY A 375 -4.76 -3.40 4.04
CA GLY A 375 -3.83 -3.03 5.11
C GLY A 375 -2.99 -1.79 4.84
#